data_AF-A0A543INW6-F1
#
_entry.id   AF-A0A543INW6-F1
#
_cell.length_a   1.000
_cell.length_b   1.000
_cell.length_c   1.000
_cell.angle_alpha   90.00
_cell.angle_beta   90.00
_cell.angle_gamma   90.00
#
_symmetry.space_group_name_H-M   'P 1'
#
loop_
_entity.id
_entity.type
_entity.pdbx_description
1 polymer ?
#
loop_
_entity_poly.entity_id
_entity_poly.type
_entity_poly.pdbx_seq_one_letter_code
_entity_poly.pdbx_strand_id
1 'polypeptide(L)'
;MDVAADLIARLRRLGYTLSEQAPGVYEVTLPTGRPTGRRPRLVLPEDVLTEYVSALQSDADEVGLTPLDLIETHIQEELDTVDLEGRNYTTALGVRRDHRGRPEWFVTQAPRPPQPKPASDLRWNPDRPS
;
A
#
# COMPACT_ATOMS: atom_id res chain seq x y z
N MET A 1 -11.92 -15.77 14.02
CA MET A 1 -11.83 -15.23 12.65
C MET A 1 -10.35 -15.01 12.41
N ASP A 2 -9.80 -15.54 11.32
CA ASP A 2 -8.39 -15.39 10.97
C ASP A 2 -8.31 -14.23 9.98
N VAL A 3 -8.00 -13.05 10.51
CA VAL A 3 -8.11 -11.79 9.77
C VAL A 3 -7.08 -11.75 8.65
N ALA A 4 -5.87 -12.25 8.91
CA ALA A 4 -4.84 -12.38 7.90
C ALA A 4 -5.28 -13.34 6.78
N ALA A 5 -5.84 -14.50 7.10
CA ALA A 5 -6.30 -15.45 6.07
C ALA A 5 -7.37 -14.84 5.15
N ASP A 6 -8.33 -14.10 5.71
CA ASP A 6 -9.39 -13.45 4.93
C ASP A 6 -8.83 -12.35 4.01
N LEU A 7 -7.89 -11.54 4.51
CA LEU A 7 -7.22 -10.51 3.72
C LEU A 7 -6.33 -11.12 2.62
N ILE A 8 -5.60 -12.19 2.92
CA ILE A 8 -4.79 -12.93 1.93
C ILE A 8 -5.68 -13.52 0.84
N ALA A 9 -6.84 -14.07 1.19
CA ALA A 9 -7.79 -14.60 0.23
C ALA A 9 -8.34 -13.50 -0.69
N ARG A 10 -8.64 -12.32 -0.15
CA ARG A 10 -9.05 -11.14 -0.93
C ARG A 10 -7.97 -10.72 -1.94
N LEU A 11 -6.74 -10.53 -1.48
CA LEU A 11 -5.61 -10.15 -2.34
C LEU A 11 -5.34 -11.20 -3.44
N ARG A 12 -5.44 -12.49 -3.12
CA ARG A 12 -5.33 -13.55 -4.14
C ARG A 12 -6.41 -13.47 -5.21
N ARG A 13 -7.66 -13.10 -4.86
CA ARG A 13 -8.74 -12.89 -5.84
C ARG A 13 -8.48 -11.69 -6.75
N LEU A 14 -7.74 -10.68 -6.27
CA LEU A 14 -7.27 -9.55 -7.07
C LEU A 14 -6.07 -9.90 -7.97
N GLY A 15 -5.55 -11.13 -7.89
CA GLY A 15 -4.47 -11.63 -8.74
C GLY A 15 -3.07 -11.49 -8.12
N TYR A 16 -2.94 -10.99 -6.89
CA TYR A 16 -1.65 -10.99 -6.20
C TYR A 16 -1.26 -12.42 -5.82
N THR A 17 0.02 -12.75 -6.02
CA THR A 17 0.60 -13.98 -5.45
C THR A 17 1.33 -13.63 -4.16
N LEU A 18 0.97 -14.31 -3.07
CA LEU A 18 1.49 -14.10 -1.73
C LEU A 18 2.19 -15.37 -1.25
N SER A 19 3.51 -15.29 -1.05
CA SER A 19 4.34 -16.39 -0.55
C SER A 19 4.81 -16.08 0.87
N GLU A 20 4.33 -16.83 1.85
CA GLU A 20 4.72 -16.65 3.24
C GLU A 20 6.21 -17.00 3.45
N GLN A 21 6.95 -16.07 4.03
CA GLN A 21 8.38 -16.22 4.34
C GLN A 21 8.60 -16.48 5.84
N ALA A 22 7.71 -15.96 6.67
CA ALA A 22 7.64 -16.13 8.12
C ALA A 22 6.19 -15.86 8.56
N PRO A 23 5.77 -16.27 9.77
CA PRO A 23 4.41 -16.02 10.26
C PRO A 23 4.01 -14.55 10.11
N GLY A 24 2.96 -14.29 9.33
CA GLY A 24 2.46 -12.94 9.07
C GLY A 24 3.38 -12.10 8.18
N VAL A 25 4.31 -12.69 7.43
CA VAL A 25 5.18 -11.95 6.50
C VAL A 25 5.20 -12.64 5.14
N TYR A 26 4.73 -11.92 4.12
CA TYR A 26 4.53 -12.44 2.77
C TYR A 26 5.39 -11.67 1.78
N GLU A 27 6.06 -12.38 0.87
CA GLU A 27 6.59 -11.79 -0.35
C GLU A 27 5.44 -11.66 -1.35
N VAL A 28 5.27 -10.45 -1.90
CA VAL A 28 4.20 -10.14 -2.86
C VAL A 28 4.76 -10.17 -4.28
N THR A 29 4.07 -10.90 -5.16
CA THR A 29 4.23 -10.79 -6.61
C THR A 29 2.96 -10.17 -7.19
N LEU A 30 3.13 -9.08 -7.92
CA LEU A 30 2.03 -8.35 -8.58
C LEU A 30 1.43 -9.17 -9.73
N PRO A 31 0.17 -8.93 -10.10
CA PRO A 31 -0.46 -9.57 -11.27
C PRO A 31 0.34 -9.38 -12.57
N THR A 32 0.23 -10.33 -13.49
CA THR A 32 0.93 -10.34 -14.79
C THR A 32 0.66 -9.08 -15.60
N GLY A 33 1.68 -8.54 -16.27
CA GLY A 33 1.59 -7.30 -17.07
C GLY A 33 1.87 -6.01 -16.29
N ARG A 34 2.14 -6.12 -14.99
CA ARG A 34 2.67 -5.01 -14.19
C ARG A 34 4.21 -5.04 -14.19
N PRO A 35 4.90 -3.90 -14.40
CA PRO A 35 6.35 -3.83 -14.35
C PRO A 35 6.89 -4.22 -12.95
N THR A 36 7.72 -5.24 -12.89
CA THR A 36 8.30 -5.73 -11.63
C THR A 36 9.82 -5.65 -11.65
N GLY A 37 10.39 -4.73 -10.87
CA GLY A 37 11.78 -4.80 -10.44
C GLY A 37 11.94 -5.27 -8.99
N ARG A 38 10.89 -5.18 -8.17
CA ARG A 38 10.92 -5.39 -6.72
C ARG A 38 9.79 -6.32 -6.30
N ARG A 39 10.03 -7.13 -5.27
CA ARG A 39 9.04 -7.99 -4.61
C ARG A 39 8.77 -7.44 -3.20
N PRO A 40 7.74 -6.60 -3.03
CA PRO A 40 7.48 -5.97 -1.74
C PRO A 40 7.13 -7.01 -0.67
N ARG A 41 7.46 -6.72 0.59
CA ARG A 41 7.05 -7.54 1.74
C ARG A 41 5.76 -7.00 2.35
N LEU A 42 4.73 -7.83 2.44
CA LEU A 42 3.51 -7.54 3.17
C LEU A 42 3.61 -8.11 4.58
N VAL A 43 3.48 -7.26 5.60
CA VAL A 43 3.68 -7.60 7.02
C VAL A 43 2.35 -7.47 7.76
N LEU A 44 1.79 -8.61 8.15
CA LEU A 44 0.47 -8.79 8.75
C LEU A 44 0.56 -9.77 9.95
N PRO A 45 1.30 -9.44 11.02
CA PRO A 45 1.24 -10.21 12.26
C PRO A 45 -0.20 -10.20 12.80
N GLU A 46 -0.78 -11.38 13.02
CA GLU A 46 -2.21 -11.56 13.29
C GLU A 46 -2.69 -10.78 14.53
N ASP A 47 -1.86 -10.72 15.58
CA ASP A 47 -2.19 -9.98 16.80
C ASP A 47 -2.33 -8.47 16.54
N VAL A 48 -1.36 -7.89 15.82
CA VAL A 48 -1.38 -6.46 15.48
C VAL A 48 -2.45 -6.15 14.43
N LEU A 49 -2.68 -7.05 13.47
CA LEU A 49 -3.72 -6.87 12.44
C LEU A 49 -5.12 -6.85 13.06
N THR A 50 -5.38 -7.74 14.02
CA THR A 50 -6.65 -7.78 14.76
C THR A 50 -6.88 -6.48 15.54
N GLU A 51 -5.85 -5.98 16.23
CA GLU A 51 -5.90 -4.69 16.93
C GLU A 51 -6.13 -3.53 15.94
N TYR A 52 -5.46 -3.53 14.79
CA TYR A 52 -5.58 -2.50 13.77
C TYR A 52 -6.97 -2.47 13.13
N VAL A 53 -7.54 -3.63 12.80
CA VAL A 53 -8.93 -3.75 12.30
C VAL A 53 -9.92 -3.19 13.31
N SER A 54 -9.72 -3.50 14.60
CA SER A 54 -10.58 -2.99 15.67
C SER A 54 -10.49 -1.46 15.78
N ALA A 55 -9.29 -0.89 15.61
CA ALA A 55 -9.08 0.55 15.63
C ALA A 55 -9.70 1.26 14.42
N LEU A 56 -9.73 0.61 13.25
CA LEU A 56 -10.30 1.14 12.02
C LEU A 56 -11.83 1.09 11.96
N GLN A 57 -12.51 0.42 12.90
CA GLN A 57 -13.97 0.20 12.80
C GLN A 57 -14.76 1.50 12.68
N SER A 58 -14.43 2.52 13.48
CA SER A 58 -15.13 3.82 13.42
C SER A 58 -14.97 4.49 12.05
N ASP A 59 -13.74 4.52 11.53
CA ASP A 59 -13.44 5.13 10.23
C ASP A 59 -14.15 4.38 9.10
N ALA A 60 -14.19 3.05 9.19
CA ALA A 60 -14.87 2.19 8.24
C ALA A 60 -16.39 2.42 8.23
N ASP A 61 -17.00 2.53 9.41
CA ASP A 61 -18.43 2.81 9.56
C ASP A 61 -18.82 4.17 8.96
N GLU A 62 -17.97 5.19 9.13
CA GLU A 62 -18.21 6.54 8.57
C GLU A 62 -18.28 6.57 7.04
N VAL A 63 -17.50 5.70 6.38
CA VAL A 63 -17.44 5.61 4.91
C VAL A 63 -18.27 4.45 4.34
N GLY A 64 -18.98 3.71 5.20
CA GLY A 64 -19.85 2.60 4.80
C GLY A 64 -19.09 1.39 4.25
N LEU A 65 -17.85 1.16 4.70
CA LEU A 65 -17.00 0.04 4.31
C LEU A 65 -16.69 -0.87 5.51
N THR A 66 -16.16 -2.06 5.26
CA THR A 66 -15.54 -2.84 6.33
C THR A 66 -14.08 -2.42 6.52
N PRO A 67 -13.49 -2.59 7.73
CA PRO A 67 -12.06 -2.32 7.93
C PRO A 67 -11.16 -3.10 6.96
N LEU A 68 -11.56 -4.32 6.59
CA LEU A 68 -10.83 -5.12 5.60
C LEU A 68 -10.87 -4.50 4.20
N ASP A 69 -11.96 -3.83 3.82
CA ASP A 69 -12.04 -3.13 2.52
C ASP A 69 -11.10 -1.91 2.49
N LEU A 70 -10.98 -1.20 3.62
CA LEU A 70 -10.01 -0.10 3.76
C LEU A 70 -8.57 -0.60 3.66
N ILE A 71 -8.25 -1.69 4.38
CA ILE A 71 -6.90 -2.28 4.34
C ILE A 71 -6.58 -2.81 2.94
N GLU A 72 -7.52 -3.50 2.29
CA GLU A 72 -7.38 -3.97 0.92
C GLU A 72 -7.09 -2.80 -0.03
N THR A 73 -7.83 -1.69 0.10
CA THR A 73 -7.62 -0.47 -0.69
C THR A 73 -6.22 0.11 -0.45
N HIS A 74 -5.79 0.28 0.80
CA HIS A 74 -4.43 0.79 1.11
C HIS A 74 -3.33 -0.11 0.53
N ILE A 75 -3.51 -1.44 0.56
CA ILE A 75 -2.55 -2.37 -0.06
C ILE A 75 -2.49 -2.15 -1.57
N GLN A 76 -3.65 -2.05 -2.24
CA GLN A 76 -3.71 -1.83 -3.67
C GLN A 76 -3.07 -0.49 -4.05
N GLU A 77 -3.39 0.59 -3.33
CA GLU A 77 -2.80 1.90 -3.57
C GLU A 77 -1.27 1.87 -3.50
N GLU A 78 -0.71 1.24 -2.47
CA GLU A 78 0.74 1.21 -2.26
C GLU A 78 1.47 0.25 -3.21
N LEU A 79 0.80 -0.81 -3.68
CA LEU A 79 1.39 -1.80 -4.59
C LEU A 79 1.19 -1.45 -6.07
N ASP A 80 0.10 -0.77 -6.42
CA ASP A 80 -0.25 -0.49 -7.81
C ASP A 80 0.12 0.94 -8.24
N THR A 81 0.41 1.84 -7.30
CA THR A 81 0.91 3.19 -7.63
C THR A 81 2.31 3.10 -8.24
N VAL A 82 2.47 3.68 -9.43
CA VAL A 82 3.72 3.73 -10.18
C VAL A 82 4.09 5.16 -10.55
N ASP A 83 5.38 5.44 -10.73
CA ASP A 83 5.84 6.70 -11.30
C ASP A 83 5.55 6.78 -12.82
N LEU A 84 5.92 7.90 -13.45
CA LEU A 84 5.77 8.12 -14.90
C LEU A 84 6.55 7.09 -15.76
N GLU A 85 7.54 6.43 -15.18
CA GLU A 85 8.34 5.38 -15.82
C GLU A 85 7.78 3.97 -15.51
N GLY A 86 6.62 3.89 -14.84
CA GLY A 86 5.96 2.64 -14.47
C GLY A 86 6.61 1.94 -13.28
N ARG A 87 7.42 2.60 -12.45
CA ARG A 87 8.10 1.96 -11.32
C ARG A 87 7.33 2.13 -10.03
N ASN A 88 7.08 1.01 -9.34
CA ASN A 88 6.67 1.00 -7.93
C ASN A 88 7.91 0.97 -7.02
N TYR A 89 7.91 1.81 -5.98
CA TYR A 89 9.02 1.94 -5.04
C TYR A 89 8.79 1.26 -3.70
N THR A 90 7.61 0.71 -3.47
CA THR A 90 7.25 0.05 -2.21
C THR A 90 8.13 -1.18 -2.03
N THR A 91 8.78 -1.27 -0.87
CA THR A 91 9.63 -2.41 -0.48
C THR A 91 9.00 -3.21 0.64
N ALA A 92 8.22 -2.57 1.51
CA ALA A 92 7.44 -3.23 2.53
C ALA A 92 6.24 -2.37 2.92
N LEU A 93 5.15 -3.02 3.31
CA LEU A 93 3.94 -2.37 3.82
C LEU A 93 3.19 -3.30 4.77
N GLY A 94 2.28 -2.74 5.55
CA GLY A 94 1.36 -3.50 6.40
C GLY A 94 1.17 -2.84 7.75
N VAL A 95 1.04 -3.66 8.79
CA VAL A 95 0.77 -3.20 10.16
C VAL A 95 1.94 -3.51 11.09
N ARG A 96 2.20 -2.61 12.04
CA ARG A 96 3.17 -2.80 13.12
C ARG A 96 2.72 -2.07 14.37
N ARG A 97 3.43 -2.28 15.49
CA ARG A 97 3.27 -1.44 16.67
C ARG A 97 4.19 -0.22 16.58
N ASP A 98 3.66 0.95 16.90
CA ASP A 98 4.44 2.18 17.05
C ASP A 98 5.30 2.13 18.33
N HIS A 99 6.07 3.20 18.57
CA HIS A 99 6.91 3.34 19.78
C HIS A 99 6.12 3.35 21.10
N ARG A 100 4.79 3.48 21.06
CA ARG A 100 3.86 3.44 22.20
C ARG A 100 3.07 2.13 22.27
N GLY A 101 3.38 1.16 21.41
CA GLY A 101 2.70 -0.14 21.35
C GLY A 101 1.35 -0.13 20.64
N ARG A 102 0.97 0.97 19.96
CA ARG A 102 -0.32 1.08 19.24
C ARG A 102 -0.19 0.52 17.84
N PRO A 103 -1.22 -0.16 17.31
CA PRO A 103 -1.20 -0.62 15.92
C PRO A 103 -1.19 0.58 14.97
N GLU A 104 -0.28 0.59 14.00
CA GLU A 104 -0.18 1.58 12.95
C GLU A 104 0.04 0.94 11.58
N TRP A 105 -0.44 1.63 10.53
CA TRP A 105 -0.07 1.35 9.16
C TRP A 105 1.33 1.87 8.87
N PHE A 106 2.13 1.11 8.12
CA PHE A 106 3.43 1.58 7.67
C PHE A 106 3.68 1.22 6.21
N VAL A 107 4.50 2.05 5.56
CA VAL A 107 5.02 1.82 4.21
C VAL A 107 6.50 2.18 4.21
N THR A 108 7.31 1.31 3.65
CA THR A 108 8.72 1.56 3.34
C THR A 108 8.90 1.61 1.84
N GLN A 109 9.54 2.68 1.36
CA GLN A 109 9.84 2.86 -0.06
C GLN A 109 11.34 2.92 -0.28
N ALA A 110 11.79 2.37 -1.41
CA ALA A 110 13.15 2.57 -1.88
C ALA A 110 13.37 4.05 -2.27
N PRO A 111 14.63 4.54 -2.23
CA PRO A 111 14.95 5.88 -2.70
C PRO A 111 14.43 6.11 -4.11
N ARG A 112 13.71 7.23 -4.30
CA ARG A 112 13.27 7.68 -5.62
C ARG A 112 14.42 8.46 -6.29
N PRO A 113 14.68 8.26 -7.58
CA PRO A 113 15.52 9.19 -8.32
C PRO A 113 14.89 10.58 -8.28
N PRO A 114 15.70 11.65 -8.29
CA PRO A 114 15.18 13.01 -8.29
C PRO A 114 14.26 13.19 -9.51
N GLN A 115 12.99 13.47 -9.26
CA GLN A 115 12.07 13.79 -10.34
C GLN A 115 12.51 15.13 -10.95
N PRO A 116 12.50 15.27 -12.29
CA PRO A 116 12.68 16.57 -12.90
C PRO A 116 11.59 17.48 -12.32
N LYS A 117 12.00 18.61 -11.72
CA LYS A 117 11.05 19.62 -11.26
C LYS A 117 10.14 19.93 -12.45
N PRO A 118 8.81 19.93 -12.29
CA PRO A 118 7.94 20.43 -13.34
C PRO A 118 8.48 21.80 -13.73
N ALA A 119 8.74 21.99 -15.03
CA ALA A 119 9.18 23.28 -15.53
C ALA A 119 8.17 24.31 -15.04
N SER A 120 8.58 25.15 -14.09
CA SER A 120 7.77 26.24 -13.58
C SER A 120 7.76 27.36 -14.62
N ASP A 121 7.34 27.04 -15.84
CA ASP A 121 7.27 27.96 -16.97
C ASP A 121 5.82 28.28 -17.36
N LEU A 122 4.85 27.93 -16.52
CA LEU A 122 3.54 28.58 -16.51
C LEU A 122 3.59 29.85 -15.66
N ARG A 123 4.48 30.78 -16.01
CA ARG A 123 4.17 32.18 -15.75
C ARG A 123 3.17 32.60 -16.81
N TRP A 124 1.90 32.73 -16.41
CA TRP A 124 0.91 33.43 -17.22
C TRP A 124 1.48 34.81 -17.56
N ASN A 125 1.69 35.08 -18.85
CA ASN A 125 2.20 36.34 -19.34
C ASN A 125 1.05 37.10 -20.03
N PRO A 126 0.51 38.17 -19.41
CA PRO A 126 -0.58 38.94 -20.01
C PRO A 126 -0.22 39.69 -21.29
N ASP A 127 1.07 39.78 -21.66
CA ASP A 127 1.56 40.64 -22.76
C ASP A 127 1.86 39.90 -24.08
N ARG A 128 1.33 38.69 -24.32
CA ARG A 128 1.43 38.05 -25.65
C ARG A 128 0.19 38.33 -26.50
N PRO A 129 0.27 39.14 -27.59
CA PRO A 129 -0.81 39.25 -28.55
C PRO A 129 -0.90 37.97 -29.40
N SER A 130 -2.13 37.64 -29.80
CA SER A 130 -2.49 36.50 -30.67
C SER A 130 -1.94 36.62 -32.09
#